data_AF-A0A497TEN5-F1
#
_entry.id   AF-A0A497TEN5-F1
#
_cell.length_a   1.000
_cell.length_b   1.000
_cell.length_c   1.000
_cell.angle_alpha   90.00
_cell.angle_beta   90.00
_cell.angle_gamma   90.00
#
_symmetry.space_group_name_H-M   'P 1'
#
loop_
_entity.id
_entity.type
_entity.pdbx_description
1 polymer ?
#
loop_
_entity_poly.entity_id
_entity_poly.type
_entity_poly.pdbx_seq_one_letter_code
_entity_poly.pdbx_strand_id
1 'polypeptide(L)'
;MKRGISPLVATFLLIAFTLVVAGILAGWATNLAQQQRALAEECQNAHFLIKSASYNTTSSRLALVVDNWGSLDLNLSVTIIYKDGSTQSTDFYIPAQQVRSTVIDGVQSNIDEVTMRSKRCNMVYDSISSDYIKIVS
;
A
#
# COMPACT_ATOMS: atom_id res chain seq x y z
N MET A 1 -35.65 24.68 -44.28
CA MET A 1 -34.34 24.84 -44.95
C MET A 1 -33.29 24.07 -44.13
N LYS A 2 -32.81 22.91 -44.60
CA LYS A 2 -31.67 22.21 -43.98
C LYS A 2 -30.40 22.69 -44.68
N ARG A 3 -29.65 23.61 -44.07
CA ARG A 3 -28.29 23.94 -44.53
C ARG A 3 -27.37 22.80 -44.06
N GLY A 4 -27.09 21.86 -44.95
CA GLY A 4 -26.10 20.82 -44.69
C GLY A 4 -24.72 21.46 -44.56
N ILE A 5 -24.00 21.14 -43.49
CA ILE A 5 -22.58 21.48 -43.37
C ILE A 5 -21.86 20.82 -44.55
N SER A 6 -21.04 21.58 -45.28
CA SER A 6 -20.23 21.03 -46.37
C SER A 6 -19.42 19.84 -45.81
N PRO A 7 -19.47 18.65 -46.43
CA PRO A 7 -18.76 17.46 -45.94
C PRO A 7 -17.27 17.72 -45.66
N LEU A 8 -16.66 18.61 -46.44
CA LEU A 8 -15.27 19.02 -46.29
C LEU A 8 -15.03 19.87 -45.02
N VAL A 9 -15.96 20.76 -44.66
CA VAL A 9 -15.84 21.56 -43.42
C VAL A 9 -16.03 20.68 -42.19
N ALA A 10 -16.95 19.71 -42.26
CA ALA A 10 -17.20 18.77 -41.18
C ALA A 10 -15.97 17.91 -40.85
N THR A 11 -15.24 17.44 -41.87
CA THR A 11 -14.02 16.64 -41.65
C THR A 11 -12.90 17.47 -41.03
N PHE A 12 -12.68 18.71 -41.47
CA PHE A 12 -11.67 19.59 -40.88
C PHE A 12 -11.96 19.90 -39.41
N LEU A 13 -13.22 20.19 -39.06
CA LEU A 13 -13.62 20.41 -37.67
C LEU A 13 -13.41 19.18 -36.81
N LEU A 14 -13.70 17.99 -37.35
CA LEU A 14 -13.49 16.74 -36.64
C LEU A 14 -12.00 16.48 -36.39
N ILE A 15 -11.14 16.71 -37.38
CA ILE A 15 -9.68 16.57 -37.23
C ILE A 15 -9.16 17.55 -36.16
N ALA A 16 -9.52 18.83 -36.26
CA ALA A 16 -9.10 19.84 -35.28
C ALA A 16 -9.55 19.46 -33.86
N PHE A 17 -10.79 18.99 -33.71
CA PHE A 17 -11.30 18.50 -32.43
C PHE A 17 -10.50 17.30 -31.90
N THR A 18 -10.20 16.31 -32.75
CA THR A 18 -9.38 15.15 -32.33
C THR A 18 -7.99 15.55 -31.85
N LEU A 19 -7.35 16.53 -32.49
CA LEU A 19 -6.03 17.03 -32.07
C LEU A 19 -6.08 17.74 -30.72
N VAL A 20 -7.14 18.53 -30.46
CA VAL A 20 -7.35 19.18 -29.16
C VAL A 20 -7.53 18.14 -28.06
N VAL A 21 -8.38 17.13 -28.29
CA VAL A 21 -8.60 16.04 -27.32
C VAL A 21 -7.32 15.26 -27.08
N ALA A 22 -6.57 14.94 -28.15
CA ALA A 22 -5.29 14.24 -28.05
C ALA A 22 -4.28 15.03 -27.20
N GLY A 23 -4.20 16.35 -27.38
CA GLY A 23 -3.33 17.21 -26.57
C GLY A 23 -3.68 17.20 -25.08
N ILE A 24 -4.98 17.25 -24.75
CA ILE A 24 -5.45 17.17 -23.36
C ILE A 24 -5.08 15.82 -22.74
N LEU A 25 -5.33 14.73 -23.45
CA LEU A 25 -5.02 13.38 -22.98
C LEU A 25 -3.51 13.17 -22.82
N ALA A 26 -2.69 13.67 -23.74
CA ALA A 26 -1.23 13.60 -23.65
C ALA A 26 -0.70 14.33 -22.41
N GLY A 27 -1.25 15.51 -22.11
CA GLY A 27 -0.90 16.28 -20.90
C GLY A 27 -1.26 15.52 -19.62
N TRP A 28 -2.49 14.97 -19.53
CA TRP A 28 -2.92 14.17 -18.39
C TRP A 28 -2.06 12.91 -18.21
N ALA A 29 -1.80 12.17 -19.28
CA ALA A 29 -0.97 10.96 -19.24
C ALA A 29 0.46 11.25 -18.78
N THR A 30 1.05 12.37 -19.21
CA THR A 30 2.38 12.79 -18.79
C THR A 30 2.42 13.12 -17.30
N ASN A 31 1.42 13.86 -16.80
CA ASN A 31 1.32 14.17 -15.37
C ASN A 31 1.15 12.91 -14.52
N LEU A 32 0.32 11.96 -14.97
CA LEU A 32 0.13 10.68 -14.29
C LEU A 32 1.46 9.89 -14.22
N ALA A 33 2.19 9.82 -15.34
CA ALA A 33 3.48 9.15 -15.39
C ALA A 33 4.53 9.80 -14.46
N GLN A 34 4.56 11.14 -14.39
CA GLN A 34 5.45 11.87 -13.48
C GLN A 34 5.11 11.60 -12.01
N GLN A 35 3.82 11.60 -11.65
CA GLN A 35 3.37 11.30 -10.29
C GLN A 35 3.74 9.86 -9.87
N GLN A 36 3.54 8.89 -10.76
CA GLN A 36 3.92 7.50 -10.49
C GLN A 36 5.43 7.33 -10.33
N ARG A 37 6.24 8.01 -11.15
CA ARG A 37 7.70 8.01 -11.01
C ARG A 37 8.16 8.62 -9.69
N ALA A 38 7.62 9.78 -9.32
CA ALA A 38 7.96 10.44 -8.06
C ALA A 38 7.64 9.54 -6.85
N LEU A 39 6.49 8.86 -6.85
CA LEU A 39 6.14 7.90 -5.81
C LEU A 39 7.09 6.70 -5.79
N ALA A 40 7.44 6.16 -6.95
CA ALA A 40 8.38 5.04 -7.05
C ALA A 40 9.79 5.43 -6.55
N GLU A 41 10.27 6.62 -6.92
CA GLU A 41 11.54 7.19 -6.45
C GLU A 41 11.55 7.40 -4.92
N GLU A 42 10.47 7.90 -4.35
CA GLU A 42 10.31 8.02 -2.90
C GLU A 42 10.37 6.62 -2.24
N CYS A 43 9.56 5.67 -2.72
CA CYS A 43 9.47 4.34 -2.14
C CYS A 43 10.71 3.45 -2.33
N GLN A 44 11.68 3.83 -3.17
CA GLN A 44 12.92 3.05 -3.36
C GLN A 44 13.71 2.85 -2.08
N ASN A 45 13.63 3.78 -1.12
CA ASN A 45 14.35 3.72 0.15
C ASN A 45 13.44 3.37 1.35
N ALA A 46 12.20 2.94 1.08
CA ALA A 46 11.28 2.47 2.10
C ALA A 46 11.54 0.98 2.36
N HIS A 47 12.10 0.68 3.53
CA HIS A 47 12.38 -0.70 3.94
C HIS A 47 12.08 -0.90 5.41
N PHE A 48 11.40 -2.00 5.72
CA PHE A 48 11.19 -2.42 7.10
C PHE A 48 11.20 -3.95 7.19
N LEU A 49 11.34 -4.45 8.42
CA LEU A 49 11.30 -5.87 8.73
C LEU A 49 10.61 -6.11 10.08
N ILE A 50 9.80 -7.15 10.17
CA ILE A 50 9.29 -7.71 11.41
C ILE A 50 10.42 -8.53 12.06
N LYS A 51 11.07 -7.97 13.09
CA LYS A 51 12.18 -8.64 13.79
C LYS A 51 11.73 -9.80 14.65
N SER A 52 10.56 -9.68 15.27
CA SER A 52 10.03 -10.73 16.14
C SER A 52 8.53 -10.56 16.36
N ALA A 53 7.85 -11.68 16.54
CA ALA A 53 6.47 -11.74 16.98
C ALA A 53 6.35 -12.65 18.20
N SER A 54 5.57 -12.24 19.20
CA SER A 54 5.22 -13.09 20.34
C SER A 54 3.74 -12.96 20.68
N TYR A 55 3.06 -14.09 20.79
CA TYR A 55 1.66 -14.15 21.16
C TYR A 55 1.50 -14.67 22.58
N ASN A 56 0.84 -13.88 23.43
CA ASN A 56 0.51 -14.27 24.80
C ASN A 56 -0.90 -14.86 24.84
N THR A 57 -0.99 -16.15 25.19
CA THR A 57 -2.25 -16.91 25.21
C THR A 57 -3.17 -16.55 26.38
N THR A 58 -2.62 -16.01 27.46
CA THR A 58 -3.38 -15.67 28.67
C THR A 58 -4.09 -14.33 28.53
N SER A 59 -3.41 -13.36 27.92
CA SER A 59 -3.89 -11.99 27.70
C SER A 59 -4.48 -11.76 26.30
N SER A 60 -4.39 -12.75 25.41
CA SER A 60 -4.81 -12.67 24.00
C SER A 60 -4.16 -11.47 23.27
N ARG A 61 -2.85 -11.30 23.47
CA ARG A 61 -2.06 -10.18 22.94
C ARG A 61 -0.97 -10.64 22.01
N LEU A 62 -0.89 -10.03 20.82
CA LEU A 62 0.22 -10.20 19.89
C LEU A 62 1.15 -8.99 20.00
N ALA A 63 2.38 -9.21 20.44
CA ALA A 63 3.45 -8.20 20.43
C ALA A 63 4.33 -8.39 19.20
N LEU A 64 4.57 -7.31 18.47
CA LEU A 64 5.39 -7.27 17.25
C LEU A 64 6.50 -6.25 17.45
N VAL A 65 7.71 -6.60 17.02
CA VAL A 65 8.85 -5.67 16.96
C VAL A 65 9.19 -5.47 15.51
N VAL A 66 9.15 -4.20 15.07
CA VAL A 66 9.36 -3.81 13.68
C VAL A 66 10.55 -2.88 13.61
N ASP A 67 11.43 -3.10 12.64
CA ASP A 67 12.57 -2.25 12.34
C ASP A 67 12.36 -1.58 10.99
N ASN A 68 12.14 -0.27 11.01
CA ASN A 68 12.15 0.56 9.81
C ASN A 68 13.56 1.11 9.65
N TRP A 69 14.39 0.41 8.87
CA TRP A 69 15.74 0.84 8.54
C TRP A 69 15.78 1.69 7.26
N GLY A 70 14.63 1.90 6.61
CA GLY A 70 14.46 2.82 5.49
C GLY A 70 14.56 4.29 5.91
N SER A 71 14.66 5.17 4.90
CA SER A 71 14.78 6.62 5.11
C SER A 71 13.43 7.34 5.19
N LEU A 72 12.32 6.60 5.18
CA LEU A 72 10.96 7.15 5.16
C LEU A 72 10.17 6.67 6.36
N ASP A 73 9.35 7.58 6.89
CA ASP A 73 8.33 7.26 7.87
C ASP A 73 7.25 6.39 7.22
N LEU A 74 6.85 5.32 7.90
CA LEU A 74 5.90 4.36 7.37
C LEU A 74 4.63 4.28 8.22
N ASN A 75 3.49 4.39 7.52
CA ASN A 75 2.19 3.98 8.01
C ASN A 75 1.89 2.59 7.46
N LEU A 76 1.98 1.59 8.33
CA LEU A 76 1.77 0.19 8.01
C LEU A 76 0.34 -0.20 8.35
N SER A 77 -0.29 -0.96 7.45
CA SER A 77 -1.48 -1.75 7.75
C SER A 77 -1.01 -3.13 8.17
N VAL A 78 -1.31 -3.51 9.42
CA VAL A 78 -1.02 -4.83 9.98
C VAL A 78 -2.27 -5.67 9.84
N THR A 79 -2.18 -6.78 9.13
CA THR A 79 -3.26 -7.74 8.91
C THR A 79 -2.87 -9.08 9.51
N ILE A 80 -3.65 -9.55 10.46
CA ILE A 80 -3.56 -10.88 11.06
C ILE A 80 -4.53 -11.77 10.28
N ILE A 81 -4.00 -12.85 9.71
CA ILE A 81 -4.76 -13.88 9.01
C ILE A 81 -4.84 -15.08 9.95
N TYR A 82 -6.06 -15.55 10.18
CA TYR A 82 -6.33 -16.69 11.03
C TYR A 82 -6.55 -17.95 10.17
N LYS A 83 -6.36 -19.13 10.78
CA LYS A 83 -6.51 -20.43 10.09
C LYS A 83 -7.92 -20.71 9.56
N ASP A 84 -8.92 -20.00 10.07
CA ASP A 84 -10.30 -20.06 9.59
C ASP A 84 -10.58 -19.11 8.41
N GLY A 85 -9.57 -18.35 7.96
CA GLY A 85 -9.67 -17.36 6.90
C GLY A 85 -10.20 -16.01 7.35
N SER A 86 -10.55 -15.84 8.63
CA SER A 86 -10.91 -14.53 9.16
C SER A 86 -9.68 -13.63 9.27
N THR A 87 -9.90 -12.31 9.28
CA THR A 87 -8.81 -11.33 9.35
C THR A 87 -9.10 -10.26 10.37
N GLN A 88 -8.07 -9.84 11.11
CA GLN A 88 -8.10 -8.63 11.95
C GLN A 88 -7.05 -7.66 11.42
N SER A 89 -7.39 -6.37 11.33
CA SER A 89 -6.44 -5.35 10.86
C SER A 89 -6.33 -4.18 11.83
N THR A 90 -5.12 -3.63 11.92
CA THR A 90 -4.84 -2.40 12.68
C THR A 90 -3.77 -1.58 11.96
N ASP A 91 -3.66 -0.32 12.35
CA ASP A 91 -2.66 0.59 11.81
C ASP A 91 -1.48 0.72 12.77
N PHE A 92 -0.29 0.86 12.20
CA PHE A 92 0.93 1.06 12.96
C PHE A 92 1.84 2.07 12.27
N TYR A 93 2.28 3.06 13.04
CA TYR A 93 3.21 4.09 12.57
C TYR A 93 4.60 3.86 13.14
N ILE A 94 5.59 3.86 12.24
CA ILE A 94 7.00 3.73 12.56
C ILE A 94 7.82 4.79 11.80
N PRO A 95 8.52 5.70 12.51
CA PRO A 95 9.42 6.66 11.87
C PRO A 95 10.58 5.98 11.15
N ALA A 96 11.22 6.71 10.24
CA ALA A 96 12.45 6.30 9.57
C ALA A 96 13.56 5.96 10.57
N GLN A 97 14.37 4.97 10.24
CA GLN A 97 15.55 4.54 11.01
C GLN A 97 15.28 4.24 12.48
N GLN A 98 14.12 3.66 12.78
CA GLN A 98 13.71 3.31 14.14
C GLN A 98 13.23 1.87 14.27
N VAL A 99 13.44 1.33 15.46
CA VAL A 99 12.79 0.09 15.91
C VAL A 99 11.66 0.46 16.85
N ARG A 100 10.45 -0.04 16.58
CA ARG A 100 9.29 0.15 17.44
C ARG A 100 8.57 -1.17 17.69
N SER A 101 8.04 -1.30 18.89
CA SER A 101 7.13 -2.38 19.25
C SER A 101 5.68 -1.92 19.19
N THR A 102 4.79 -2.81 18.78
CA THR A 102 3.34 -2.63 18.90
C THR A 102 2.71 -3.86 19.55
N VAL A 103 1.58 -3.64 20.23
CA VAL A 103 0.78 -4.70 20.85
C VAL A 103 -0.62 -4.63 20.29
N ILE A 104 -1.13 -5.76 19.85
CA ILE A 104 -2.48 -5.92 19.33
C ILE A 104 -3.28 -6.75 20.32
N ASP A 105 -4.34 -6.17 20.85
CA ASP A 105 -5.26 -6.82 21.79
C ASP A 105 -6.35 -7.62 21.07
N GLY A 106 -6.91 -8.60 21.78
CA GLY A 106 -8.07 -9.37 21.31
C GLY A 106 -7.75 -10.33 20.15
N VAL A 107 -6.49 -10.76 20.05
CA VAL A 107 -6.02 -11.64 18.98
C VAL A 107 -6.37 -13.09 19.31
N GLN A 108 -6.97 -13.79 18.35
CA GLN A 108 -7.33 -15.21 18.50
C GLN A 108 -6.07 -16.10 18.44
N SER A 109 -6.12 -17.29 19.03
CA SER A 109 -4.95 -18.17 19.14
C SER A 109 -4.61 -18.94 17.86
N ASN A 110 -5.54 -19.02 16.92
CA ASN A 110 -5.42 -19.68 15.62
C ASN A 110 -4.78 -18.77 14.54
N ILE A 111 -3.76 -17.99 14.91
CA ILE A 111 -3.00 -17.17 13.95
C ILE A 111 -2.36 -18.11 12.90
N ASP A 112 -2.48 -17.74 11.64
CA ASP A 112 -1.82 -18.41 10.51
C ASP A 112 -0.63 -17.59 10.03
N GLU A 113 -0.85 -16.31 9.75
CA GLU A 113 0.17 -15.37 9.27
C GLU A 113 -0.13 -13.94 9.76
N VAL A 114 0.91 -13.16 10.00
CA VAL A 114 0.81 -11.72 10.24
C VAL A 114 1.54 -11.00 9.12
N THR A 115 0.81 -10.19 8.37
CA THR A 115 1.36 -9.38 7.27
C THR A 115 1.35 -7.91 7.67
N MET A 116 2.43 -7.20 7.35
CA MET A 116 2.49 -5.75 7.42
C MET A 116 2.74 -5.18 6.02
N ARG A 117 2.02 -4.13 5.65
CA ARG A 117 2.22 -3.46 4.36
C ARG A 117 2.14 -1.95 4.51
N SER A 118 3.06 -1.23 3.86
CA SER A 118 2.99 0.23 3.81
C SER A 118 1.78 0.71 3.01
N LYS A 119 1.00 1.63 3.58
CA LYS A 119 -0.17 2.24 2.92
C LYS A 119 0.22 3.13 1.73
N ARG A 120 1.41 3.73 1.78
CA ARG A 120 1.93 4.62 0.73
C ARG A 120 2.77 3.87 -0.30
N CYS A 121 3.60 2.94 0.17
CA CYS A 121 4.49 2.13 -0.66
C CYS A 121 4.00 0.67 -0.69
N ASN A 122 2.99 0.37 -1.50
CA ASN A 122 2.30 -0.93 -1.50
C ASN A 122 3.21 -2.15 -1.75
N MET A 123 4.33 -1.96 -2.46
CA MET A 123 5.34 -2.97 -2.72
C MET A 123 6.25 -3.27 -1.52
N VAL A 124 6.21 -2.42 -0.49
CA VAL A 124 6.97 -2.60 0.75
C VAL A 124 6.06 -3.29 1.75
N TYR A 125 6.31 -4.58 1.94
CA TYR A 125 5.60 -5.42 2.87
C TYR A 125 6.53 -6.46 3.47
N ASP A 126 6.13 -7.00 4.59
CA ASP A 126 6.79 -8.13 5.24
C ASP A 126 5.73 -9.01 5.90
N SER A 127 6.02 -10.29 6.07
CA SER A 127 5.12 -11.20 6.74
C SER A 127 5.84 -12.24 7.59
N ILE A 128 5.15 -12.69 8.63
CA ILE A 128 5.66 -13.70 9.55
C ILE A 128 4.59 -14.80 9.72
N SER A 129 4.98 -16.03 9.37
CA SER A 129 4.15 -17.22 9.57
C SER A 129 4.04 -17.55 11.06
N SER A 130 2.94 -18.17 11.45
CA SER A 130 2.68 -18.68 12.79
C SER A 130 3.81 -19.54 13.37
N ASP A 131 4.57 -20.25 12.53
CA ASP A 131 5.73 -21.06 12.95
C ASP A 131 6.86 -20.24 13.60
N TYR A 132 6.95 -18.95 13.27
CA TYR A 132 7.96 -18.02 13.80
C TYR A 132 7.39 -17.10 14.89
N ILE A 133 6.11 -17.24 15.24
CA ILE A 133 5.49 -16.50 16.33
C ILE A 133 5.74 -17.24 17.64
N LYS A 134 6.49 -16.60 18.54
CA LYS A 134 6.78 -17.20 19.85
C LYS A 134 5.53 -17.21 20.72
N ILE A 135 5.06 -18.38 21.10
CA ILE A 135 3.97 -18.53 22.07
C ILE A 135 4.51 -18.31 23.49
N VAL A 136 3.87 -17.43 24.24
CA VAL A 136 4.16 -17.13 25.65
C VAL A 136 2.89 -17.26 26.49
N SER A 137 3.04 -17.72 27.73
CA SER A 137 1.95 -17.88 28.70
C SER A 137 1.90 -16.67 29.63
#